data_AF-A0A1N7SJC4-F1
#
_entry.id   AF-A0A1N7SJC4-F1
#
_cell.length_a   1.000
_cell.length_b   1.000
_cell.length_c   1.000
_cell.angle_alpha   90.00
_cell.angle_beta   90.00
_cell.angle_gamma   90.00
#
_symmetry.space_group_name_H-M   'P 1'
#
loop_
_entity.id
_entity.type
_entity.pdbx_description
1 polymer ?
#
loop_
_entity_poly.entity_id
_entity_poly.type
_entity_poly.pdbx_seq_one_letter_code
_entity_poly.pdbx_strand_id
1 'polypeptide(L)'
;MKKLLIASTIVVLVGYLSISGIAYVHDKDYAQRAAARVAASSQASSIRDVLNRNACYYCHSTKTVLPNYAALPGIRQLSEHDIQTGLAYFRIDRLYAALDSGVPPPRPILRSWKQLLTNARCRRSCSAWSTGLPA
;
A
#
# COMPACT_ATOMS: atom_id res chain seq x y z
N MET A 1 35.29 14.80 17.31
CA MET A 1 33.88 15.08 16.91
C MET A 1 33.60 14.74 15.44
N LYS A 2 34.42 15.16 14.46
CA LYS A 2 34.20 14.88 13.02
C LYS A 2 34.04 13.39 12.65
N LYS A 3 34.83 12.50 13.26
CA LYS A 3 34.75 11.04 13.03
C LYS A 3 33.42 10.42 13.53
N LEU A 4 32.88 10.93 14.65
CA LEU A 4 31.59 10.49 15.20
C LEU A 4 30.42 10.97 14.34
N LEU A 5 30.50 12.20 13.82
CA LEU A 5 29.51 12.71 12.87
C LEU A 5 29.48 11.89 11.57
N ILE A 6 30.66 11.58 11.01
CA ILE A 6 30.76 10.74 9.81
C ILE A 6 30.18 9.34 10.07
N ALA A 7 30.54 8.72 11.20
CA ALA A 7 30.02 7.41 11.57
C ALA A 7 28.48 7.43 11.71
N SER A 8 27.93 8.45 12.39
CA SER A 8 26.48 8.60 12.54
C SER A 8 25.77 8.75 11.19
N THR A 9 26.30 9.56 10.28
CA THR A 9 25.72 9.75 8.95
C THR A 9 25.72 8.44 8.15
N ILE A 10 26.81 7.67 8.20
CA ILE A 10 26.90 6.37 7.53
C ILE A 10 25.84 5.41 8.09
N VAL A 11 25.68 5.34 9.41
CA VAL A 11 24.67 4.47 10.04
C VAL A 11 23.26 4.82 9.57
N VAL A 12 22.91 6.11 9.52
CA VAL A 12 21.59 6.55 9.04
C VAL A 12 21.37 6.18 7.57
N LEU A 13 22.37 6.41 6.72
CA LEU A 13 22.28 6.08 5.29
C LEU A 13 22.12 4.58 5.05
N VAL A 14 22.92 3.75 5.74
CA VAL A 14 22.85 2.30 5.61
C VAL A 14 21.51 1.77 6.14
N GLY A 15 21.04 2.29 7.27
CA GLY A 15 19.73 1.93 7.83
C GLY A 15 18.59 2.27 6.87
N TYR A 16 18.58 3.49 6.32
CA TYR A 16 17.58 3.94 5.36
C TYR A 16 17.57 3.07 4.09
N LEU A 17 18.74 2.80 3.51
CA LEU A 17 18.87 1.98 2.30
C LEU A 17 18.43 0.53 2.54
N SER A 18 18.76 -0.03 3.71
CA SER A 18 18.38 -1.39 4.07
C SER A 18 16.86 -1.54 4.17
N ILE A 19 16.19 -0.62 4.88
CA ILE A 19 14.72 -0.64 5.01
C ILE A 19 14.06 -0.42 3.65
N SER A 20 14.55 0.53 2.86
CA SER A 20 14.03 0.81 1.52
C SER A 20 14.17 -0.38 0.57
N GLY A 21 15.31 -1.09 0.64
CA GLY A 21 15.53 -2.30 -0.14
C GLY A 21 14.57 -3.44 0.23
N ILE A 22 14.33 -3.65 1.52
CA ILE A 22 13.36 -4.65 2.01
C ILE A 22 11.94 -4.28 1.56
N ALA A 23 11.56 -3.00 1.66
CA ALA A 23 10.27 -2.51 1.19
C ALA A 23 10.10 -2.75 -0.31
N TYR A 24 11.12 -2.42 -1.12
CA TYR A 24 11.09 -2.59 -2.56
C TYR A 24 10.89 -4.05 -2.98
N VAL A 25 11.62 -4.99 -2.34
CA VAL A 25 11.47 -6.42 -2.63
C VAL A 25 10.07 -6.91 -2.28
N HIS A 26 9.54 -6.50 -1.12
CA HIS A 26 8.19 -6.85 -0.70
C HIS A 26 7.12 -6.30 -1.67
N ASP A 27 7.22 -5.03 -2.05
CA ASP A 27 6.31 -4.38 -3.00
C ASP A 27 6.36 -5.07 -4.37
N LYS A 28 7.56 -5.41 -4.84
CA LYS A 28 7.76 -6.10 -6.12
C LYS A 28 7.13 -7.49 -6.11
N ASP A 29 7.39 -8.28 -5.07
CA ASP A 29 6.82 -9.61 -4.90
C ASP A 29 5.29 -9.56 -4.82
N TYR A 30 4.76 -8.60 -4.07
CA TYR A 30 3.32 -8.38 -3.98
C TYR A 30 2.72 -8.01 -5.34
N ALA A 31 3.31 -7.04 -6.04
CA ALA A 31 2.85 -6.59 -7.35
C ALA A 31 2.85 -7.75 -8.37
N GLN A 32 3.91 -8.56 -8.40
CA GLN A 32 3.99 -9.74 -9.27
C GLN A 32 2.91 -10.77 -8.97
N ARG A 33 2.70 -11.10 -7.69
CA ARG A 33 1.63 -12.02 -7.26
C ARG A 33 0.25 -11.47 -7.58
N ALA A 34 0.07 -10.15 -7.48
CA ALA A 34 -1.20 -9.50 -7.74
C ALA A 34 -1.50 -9.42 -9.25
N ALA A 35 -0.49 -9.24 -10.09
CA ALA A 35 -0.58 -9.27 -11.56
C ALA A 35 -0.90 -10.67 -12.09
N ALA A 36 -0.43 -11.73 -11.43
CA ALA A 36 -0.73 -13.12 -11.80
C ALA A 36 -2.19 -13.54 -11.52
N ARG A 37 -2.97 -12.73 -10.79
CA ARG A 37 -4.38 -13.03 -10.49
C ARG A 37 -5.27 -12.63 -11.67
N VAL A 38 -6.10 -13.57 -12.12
CA VAL A 38 -7.08 -13.33 -13.18
C VAL A 38 -8.14 -12.32 -12.71
N ALA A 39 -8.26 -11.21 -13.42
CA ALA A 39 -9.34 -10.26 -13.24
C ALA A 39 -10.50 -10.60 -14.18
N ALA A 40 -11.72 -10.21 -13.81
CA ALA A 40 -12.92 -10.50 -14.60
C ALA A 40 -12.97 -9.79 -15.97
N SER A 41 -12.19 -8.72 -16.16
CA SER A 41 -12.10 -7.98 -17.42
C SER A 41 -10.78 -7.19 -17.53
N SER A 42 -10.46 -6.71 -18.72
CA SER A 42 -9.30 -5.82 -18.95
C SER A 42 -9.42 -4.52 -18.15
N GLN A 43 -10.62 -3.96 -18.01
CA GLN A 43 -10.87 -2.79 -17.18
C GLN A 43 -10.66 -3.10 -15.70
N ALA A 44 -11.14 -4.26 -15.22
CA ALA A 44 -10.91 -4.69 -13.84
C ALA A 44 -9.41 -4.89 -13.56
N SER A 45 -8.67 -5.43 -14.53
CA SER A 45 -7.21 -5.56 -14.47
C SER A 45 -6.51 -4.21 -14.32
N SER A 46 -6.88 -3.22 -15.14
CA SER A 46 -6.32 -1.86 -15.07
C SER A 46 -6.59 -1.18 -13.72
N ILE A 47 -7.81 -1.32 -13.17
CA ILE A 47 -8.13 -0.77 -11.85
C ILE A 47 -7.29 -1.44 -10.76
N ARG A 48 -7.17 -2.77 -10.78
CA ARG A 48 -6.32 -3.50 -9.82
C ARG A 48 -4.87 -3.07 -9.89
N ASP A 49 -4.35 -2.91 -11.10
CA ASP A 49 -2.97 -2.51 -11.32
C ASP A 49 -2.66 -1.14 -10.69
N VAL A 50 -3.56 -0.17 -10.85
CA VAL A 50 -3.45 1.13 -10.16
C VAL A 50 -3.45 0.95 -8.63
N LEU A 51 -4.34 0.12 -8.09
CA LEU A 51 -4.45 -0.09 -6.64
C LEU A 51 -3.22 -0.82 -6.06
N ASN A 52 -2.65 -1.76 -6.80
CA ASN A 52 -1.46 -2.51 -6.40
C ASN A 52 -0.21 -1.63 -6.46
N ARG A 53 -0.02 -0.86 -7.56
CA ARG A 53 1.13 0.04 -7.71
C ARG A 53 1.20 1.12 -6.63
N ASN A 54 0.04 1.63 -6.22
CA ASN A 54 -0.06 2.63 -5.15
C ASN A 54 -0.12 2.00 -3.75
N ALA A 55 0.02 0.68 -3.64
CA ALA A 55 -0.05 -0.08 -2.39
C ALA A 55 -1.29 0.27 -1.52
N CYS A 56 -2.43 0.55 -2.16
CA CYS A 56 -3.67 0.94 -1.45
C CYS A 56 -4.12 -0.15 -0.46
N TYR A 57 -3.76 -1.40 -0.73
CA TYR A 57 -4.06 -2.54 0.14
C TYR A 57 -3.41 -2.42 1.54
N TYR A 58 -2.27 -1.70 1.68
CA TYR A 58 -1.57 -1.60 2.95
C TYR A 58 -2.43 -1.00 4.06
N CYS A 59 -3.25 -0.01 3.72
CA CYS A 59 -4.08 0.70 4.68
C CYS A 59 -5.58 0.39 4.55
N HIS A 60 -6.04 -0.06 3.38
CA HIS A 60 -7.47 -0.24 3.10
C HIS A 60 -7.96 -1.70 3.10
N SER A 61 -7.09 -2.68 3.40
CA SER A 61 -7.46 -4.09 3.48
C SER A 61 -7.38 -4.62 4.91
N THR A 62 -8.40 -5.37 5.31
CA THR A 62 -8.35 -6.16 6.56
C THR A 62 -7.42 -7.37 6.48
N LYS A 63 -6.91 -7.66 5.28
CA LYS A 63 -6.00 -8.76 4.97
C LYS A 63 -4.64 -8.25 4.50
N THR A 64 -4.30 -7.01 4.89
CA THR A 64 -3.00 -6.43 4.58
C THR A 64 -1.88 -7.28 5.17
N VAL A 65 -0.86 -7.53 4.36
CA VAL A 65 0.39 -8.16 4.80
C VAL A 65 1.44 -7.07 4.73
N LEU A 66 1.90 -6.62 5.89
CA LEU A 66 2.92 -5.58 5.98
C LEU A 66 4.32 -6.20 5.85
N PRO A 67 5.28 -5.44 5.31
CA PRO A 67 6.67 -5.87 5.31
C PRO A 67 7.21 -6.00 6.74
N ASN A 68 8.16 -6.91 6.96
CA ASN A 68 8.65 -7.27 8.30
C ASN A 68 9.17 -6.08 9.14
N TYR A 69 9.71 -5.04 8.50
CA TYR A 69 10.17 -3.84 9.21
C TYR A 69 9.03 -3.07 9.89
N ALA A 70 7.77 -3.31 9.51
CA ALA A 70 6.60 -2.73 10.16
C ALA A 70 6.44 -3.19 11.62
N ALA A 71 7.11 -4.28 12.03
CA ALA A 71 7.11 -4.74 13.42
C ALA A 71 8.03 -3.91 14.34
N LEU A 72 8.90 -3.07 13.79
CA LEU A 72 9.85 -2.28 14.57
C LEU A 72 9.12 -1.25 15.47
N PRO A 73 9.64 -0.96 16.67
CA PRO A 73 9.07 0.07 17.55
C PRO A 73 9.02 1.44 16.86
N GLY A 74 7.95 2.19 17.09
CA GLY A 74 7.67 3.48 16.43
C GLY A 74 6.96 3.28 15.09
N ILE A 75 7.54 2.45 14.22
CA ILE A 75 6.98 2.12 12.91
C ILE A 75 5.66 1.36 13.07
N ARG A 76 5.61 0.36 13.96
CA ARG A 76 4.40 -0.44 14.21
C ARG A 76 3.19 0.39 14.60
N GLN A 77 3.37 1.36 15.49
CA GLN A 77 2.29 2.25 15.92
C GLN A 77 1.77 3.11 14.76
N LEU A 78 2.67 3.57 13.88
CA LEU A 78 2.29 4.32 12.70
C LEU A 78 1.52 3.44 11.70
N SER A 79 2.00 2.23 11.42
CA SER A 79 1.29 1.27 10.54
C SER A 79 -0.11 0.97 11.04
N GLU A 80 -0.24 0.68 12.33
CA GLU A 80 -1.51 0.36 12.96
C GLU A 80 -2.48 1.54 12.85
N HIS A 81 -1.99 2.76 13.10
CA HIS A 81 -2.78 3.98 12.96
C HIS A 81 -3.23 4.21 11.51
N ASP A 82 -2.32 4.03 10.54
CA ASP A 82 -2.62 4.17 9.11
C ASP A 82 -3.66 3.13 8.65
N ILE A 83 -3.58 1.88 9.13
CA ILE A 83 -4.55 0.83 8.85
C ILE A 83 -5.91 1.17 9.44
N GLN A 84 -5.96 1.54 10.73
CA GLN A 84 -7.23 1.85 11.40
C GLN A 84 -7.93 3.04 10.72
N THR A 85 -7.15 4.08 10.40
CA THR A 85 -7.66 5.27 9.70
C THR A 85 -8.09 4.93 8.27
N GLY A 86 -7.28 4.19 7.52
CA GLY A 86 -7.59 3.78 6.16
C GLY A 86 -8.87 2.93 6.06
N LEU A 87 -9.02 1.95 6.95
CA LEU A 87 -10.20 1.09 7.03
C LEU A 87 -11.48 1.86 7.39
N ALA A 88 -11.37 2.92 8.19
CA ALA A 88 -12.51 3.77 8.54
C ALA A 88 -13.04 4.56 7.33
N TYR A 89 -12.15 4.99 6.42
CA TYR A 89 -12.56 5.71 5.21
C TYR A 89 -13.04 4.76 4.11
N PHE A 90 -12.34 3.65 3.90
CA PHE A 90 -12.63 2.77 2.79
C PHE A 90 -12.07 1.36 2.98
N ARG A 91 -12.90 0.37 2.66
CA ARG A 91 -12.53 -1.04 2.68
C ARG A 91 -12.41 -1.60 1.26
N ILE A 92 -11.18 -1.89 0.86
CA ILE A 92 -10.86 -2.36 -0.49
C ILE A 92 -11.16 -3.85 -0.70
N ASP A 93 -11.31 -4.64 0.37
CA ASP A 93 -11.52 -6.09 0.31
C ASP A 93 -12.68 -6.48 -0.63
N ARG A 94 -13.82 -5.79 -0.48
CA ARG A 94 -15.02 -6.06 -1.29
C ARG A 94 -14.88 -5.55 -2.73
N LEU A 95 -14.04 -4.54 -2.96
CA LEU A 95 -13.72 -4.09 -4.30
C LEU A 95 -12.87 -5.14 -5.01
N TYR A 96 -11.82 -5.67 -4.39
CA TYR A 96 -11.02 -6.74 -5.00
C TYR A 96 -11.88 -7.95 -5.35
N ALA A 97 -12.78 -8.35 -4.46
CA ALA A 97 -13.73 -9.44 -4.74
C ALA A 97 -14.64 -9.16 -5.95
N ALA A 98 -15.10 -7.91 -6.12
CA ALA A 98 -15.88 -7.50 -7.29
C ALA A 98 -15.03 -7.50 -8.58
N LEU A 99 -13.77 -7.06 -8.50
CA LEU A 99 -12.83 -7.07 -9.64
C LEU A 99 -12.42 -8.49 -10.05
N ASP A 100 -12.39 -9.43 -9.10
CA ASP A 100 -12.14 -10.87 -9.35
C ASP A 100 -13.37 -11.57 -9.95
N SER A 101 -14.56 -11.33 -9.40
CA SER A 101 -15.79 -12.04 -9.80
C SER A 101 -16.54 -11.42 -10.98
N GLY A 102 -16.24 -10.16 -11.34
CA GLY A 102 -16.97 -9.41 -12.37
C GLY A 102 -18.36 -8.93 -11.91
N VAL A 103 -18.76 -9.25 -10.68
CA VAL A 103 -20.00 -8.79 -10.09
C VAL A 103 -19.80 -7.34 -9.62
N PRO A 104 -20.69 -6.40 -9.96
CA PRO A 104 -20.55 -5.02 -9.54
C PRO A 104 -20.51 -4.90 -8.01
N PRO A 105 -19.63 -4.05 -7.46
CA PRO A 105 -19.53 -3.90 -6.02
C PRO A 105 -20.83 -3.32 -5.45
N PRO A 106 -21.19 -3.66 -4.19
CA PRO A 106 -22.37 -3.12 -3.53
C PRO A 106 -22.46 -1.59 -3.60
N ARG A 107 -23.67 -1.03 -3.74
CA ARG A 107 -23.90 0.43 -3.85
C ARG A 107 -23.15 1.28 -2.82
N PRO A 108 -23.04 0.89 -1.52
CA PRO A 108 -22.26 1.64 -0.55
C PRO A 108 -20.79 1.81 -0.94
N ILE A 109 -20.16 0.76 -1.46
CA ILE A 109 -18.76 0.78 -1.91
C ILE A 109 -18.60 1.70 -3.12
N LEU A 110 -19.53 1.61 -4.07
CA LEU A 110 -19.53 2.45 -5.26
C LEU A 110 -19.64 3.95 -4.90
N ARG A 111 -20.46 4.27 -3.88
CA ARG A 111 -20.61 5.64 -3.35
C ARG A 111 -19.32 6.13 -2.70
N SER A 112 -18.73 5.33 -1.81
CA SER A 112 -17.44 5.66 -1.18
C SER A 112 -16.34 5.86 -2.22
N TRP A 113 -16.28 5.01 -3.24
CA TRP A 113 -15.34 5.14 -4.37
C TRP A 113 -15.51 6.44 -5.15
N LYS A 114 -16.74 6.77 -5.53
CA LYS A 114 -17.03 8.03 -6.22
C LYS A 114 -16.59 9.22 -5.36
N GLN A 115 -16.90 9.19 -4.06
CA GLN A 115 -16.51 10.24 -3.13
C GLN A 115 -14.99 10.38 -2.98
N LEU A 116 -14.23 9.28 -3.01
CA LEU A 116 -12.76 9.29 -2.99
C LEU A 116 -12.18 9.90 -4.27
N LEU A 117 -12.72 9.54 -5.44
CA LEU A 117 -12.30 10.09 -6.73
C LEU A 117 -12.56 11.61 -6.81
N THR A 118 -13.68 12.08 -6.26
CA THR A 118 -14.02 13.52 -6.26
C THR A 118 -13.19 14.32 -5.26
N ASN A 119 -12.76 13.71 -4.15
CA ASN A 119 -12.08 14.43 -3.04
C ASN A 119 -10.54 14.34 -3.06
N ALA A 120 -9.93 13.65 -4.03
CA ALA A 120 -8.47 13.50 -4.22
C ALA A 120 -7.66 13.13 -2.94
N ARG A 121 -8.33 12.57 -1.93
CA ARG A 121 -7.79 12.40 -0.56
C ARG A 121 -6.98 11.13 -0.35
N CYS A 122 -6.88 10.29 -1.39
CA CYS A 122 -6.16 9.00 -1.31
C CYS A 122 -4.63 9.13 -1.51
N ARG A 123 -4.09 10.35 -1.68
CA ARG A 123 -2.71 10.55 -2.16
C ARG A 123 -1.64 10.63 -1.06
N ARG A 124 -1.97 10.77 0.23
CA ARG A 124 -0.96 11.23 1.22
C ARG A 124 -0.69 10.40 2.48
N SER A 125 -1.57 9.49 2.92
CA SER A 125 -1.26 8.75 4.18
C SER A 125 -0.37 7.52 3.96
N CYS A 126 -0.55 6.75 2.89
CA CYS A 126 0.16 5.47 2.73
C CYS A 126 1.43 5.55 1.87
N SER A 127 1.78 6.73 1.36
CA SER A 127 2.99 6.94 0.55
C SER A 127 4.29 6.70 1.31
N ALA A 128 4.26 6.63 2.65
CA ALA A 128 5.40 6.23 3.45
C ALA A 128 5.79 4.74 3.26
N TRP A 129 4.88 3.94 2.71
CA TRP A 129 5.01 2.47 2.64
C TRP A 129 5.19 1.93 1.23
N SER A 130 4.73 2.67 0.22
CA SER A 130 4.90 2.33 -1.18
C SER A 130 6.25 2.85 -1.68
N THR A 131 7.09 1.97 -2.25
CA THR A 131 8.31 2.43 -2.94
C THR A 131 8.02 3.10 -4.29
N GLY A 132 6.74 3.27 -4.66
CA GLY A 132 6.34 3.91 -5.92
C GLY A 132 6.92 3.20 -7.14
N LEU A 133 6.73 1.88 -7.22
CA LEU A 133 7.25 1.08 -8.34
C LEU A 133 6.87 1.74 -9.68
N PRO A 134 7.86 2.07 -10.54
CA PRO A 134 7.58 2.69 -11.82
C PRO A 134 6.78 1.72 -12.73
N ALA A 135 5.95 2.33 -13.58
CA ALA A 135 5.13 1.67 -14.59
C ALA A 135 5.96 0.96 -15.66
#